data_AF-A0A7C0UNF3-F1
#
_entry.id   AF-A0A7C0UNF3-F1
#
_cell.length_a   1.000
_cell.length_b   1.000
_cell.length_c   1.000
_cell.angle_alpha   90.00
_cell.angle_beta   90.00
_cell.angle_gamma   90.00
#
_symmetry.space_group_name_H-M   'P 1'
#
loop_
_entity.id
_entity.type
_entity.pdbx_description
1 polymer ?
#
loop_
_entity_poly.entity_id
_entity_poly.type
_entity_poly.pdbx_seq_one_letter_code
_entity_poly.pdbx_strand_id
1 'polypeptide(L)'
;MKNSTALVFILLIFFSLFLVSPVRAGSLHIGTLTIDGTEYKIEDSTFLQEGNIIVQNGGKLIIKNATLELLQDYHAHYGIIIKDNSQLIVENSIITSDYQFYISFHSNSKGSFVGLSFTKKAPIISLSSGRPVLEIVDSSFDALEVTSYLSGAQVTIKNSEFALYSWLSGEVNVTNLYEGFKFGSASIVSEKYTVNIHNSTISGAWMWTQKDAEVIIKDSYVGTLEIRDFPRIYLMNSTVGTFTPRLGDIEVSVSLKPGFYENYTIDLTREGAWFLRLENSRILEWDVNILSNTKVTLQGSKLAHIALTAQDKNSTVFIKDSEISWLEIKDFTGSITFDHVTITGWVSIYKETETTQEVRIDGNVTIFPNTLNFMFGLKWNDSIVKRRYPIILKEGMFHNAYKNYSIEIKDPEGNSVYSSPIANMGPPTLIFNSSNYDKSFSLILYGENSELTVTPISLLTSTPISLKVGDKLDVSKIRASPVIYGEGRVDKEYAWTFWRRMCSDKVPGHCTESEIVVLIGGPVANKLTKEYMDSFPVEVTNEYPGKGKGVIEAAVIDGKIYILVAGSDRWGTKAGVEILKNLDYIPEKPIFVDWNDGNPRIIPGG
;
A
#
# COMPACT_ATOMS: atom_id res chain seq x y z
N MET A 1 31.86 -61.36 -16.80
CA MET A 1 32.25 -61.01 -18.19
C MET A 1 32.07 -59.51 -18.32
N LYS A 2 33.17 -58.77 -18.18
CA LYS A 2 33.86 -58.02 -19.26
C LYS A 2 32.99 -56.85 -19.77
N ASN A 3 33.24 -55.63 -19.29
CA ASN A 3 34.17 -54.63 -19.88
C ASN A 3 33.57 -54.05 -21.18
N SER A 4 33.61 -52.76 -21.49
CA SER A 4 34.33 -51.59 -20.98
C SER A 4 34.11 -50.46 -22.00
N THR A 5 34.08 -49.19 -21.55
CA THR A 5 34.65 -47.94 -22.14
C THR A 5 33.71 -46.77 -21.81
N ALA A 6 33.96 -46.01 -20.73
CA ALA A 6 34.93 -44.91 -20.64
C ALA A 6 34.53 -43.68 -21.49
N LEU A 7 33.95 -42.68 -20.85
CA LEU A 7 34.30 -41.29 -21.14
C LEU A 7 34.37 -40.50 -19.83
N VAL A 8 35.61 -40.29 -19.43
CA VAL A 8 36.08 -39.44 -18.34
C VAL A 8 36.01 -38.00 -18.85
N PHE A 9 35.27 -37.11 -18.20
CA PHE A 9 35.55 -35.67 -18.25
C PHE A 9 36.09 -35.24 -16.90
N ILE A 10 37.40 -35.02 -16.91
CA ILE A 10 38.26 -34.58 -15.84
C ILE A 10 37.72 -33.26 -15.27
N LEU A 11 37.37 -33.28 -13.98
CA LEU A 11 37.32 -32.10 -13.14
C LEU A 11 38.77 -31.59 -12.99
N LEU A 12 39.23 -30.82 -13.98
CA LEU A 12 40.51 -30.13 -13.90
C LEU A 12 40.31 -28.96 -12.94
N ILE A 13 40.55 -29.26 -11.67
CA ILE A 13 40.97 -28.30 -10.67
C ILE A 13 42.17 -27.56 -11.27
N PHE A 14 41.93 -26.43 -11.92
CA PHE A 14 42.94 -25.38 -12.03
C PHE A 14 43.07 -24.76 -10.64
N PHE A 15 43.69 -25.50 -9.73
CA PHE A 15 44.68 -24.89 -8.87
C PHE A 15 45.78 -24.49 -9.86
N SER A 16 45.68 -23.30 -10.45
CA SER A 16 46.90 -22.58 -10.74
C SER A 16 47.59 -22.48 -9.40
N LEU A 17 48.59 -23.34 -9.19
CA LEU A 17 49.78 -22.97 -8.45
C LEU A 17 50.19 -21.61 -9.02
N PHE A 18 49.62 -20.54 -8.47
CA PHE A 18 50.39 -19.34 -8.29
C PHE A 18 51.61 -19.89 -7.55
N LEU A 19 52.74 -19.91 -8.26
CA LEU A 19 54.01 -19.62 -7.64
C LEU A 19 53.77 -18.30 -6.90
N VAL A 20 53.20 -18.37 -5.70
CA VAL A 20 53.28 -17.32 -4.71
C VAL A 20 54.77 -17.33 -4.43
N SER A 21 55.50 -16.49 -5.17
CA SER A 21 56.84 -16.07 -4.78
C SER A 21 56.76 -15.82 -3.28
N PRO A 22 57.63 -16.40 -2.45
CA PRO A 22 57.55 -16.21 -1.02
C PRO A 22 57.56 -14.71 -0.75
N VAL A 23 56.42 -14.18 -0.32
CA VAL A 23 56.25 -12.77 0.06
C VAL A 23 57.35 -12.51 1.08
N ARG A 24 58.24 -11.57 0.76
CA ARG A 24 59.42 -11.30 1.57
C ARG A 24 58.96 -10.88 2.97
N ALA A 25 59.68 -11.32 4.01
CA ALA A 25 59.38 -10.98 5.41
C ALA A 25 59.14 -9.48 5.56
N GLY A 26 58.04 -9.11 6.23
CA GLY A 26 57.50 -7.77 6.11
C GLY A 26 58.36 -6.68 6.74
N SER A 27 58.37 -5.50 6.13
CA SER A 27 59.02 -4.30 6.68
C SER A 27 58.04 -3.51 7.54
N LEU A 28 58.46 -3.18 8.76
CA LEU A 28 57.71 -2.29 9.67
C LEU A 28 58.26 -0.86 9.56
N HIS A 29 57.36 0.11 9.39
CA HIS A 29 57.66 1.52 9.50
C HIS A 29 56.78 2.15 10.59
N ILE A 30 57.42 2.88 11.51
CA ILE A 30 56.77 3.57 12.63
C ILE A 30 56.88 5.08 12.40
N GLY A 31 55.77 5.78 12.57
CA GLY A 31 55.63 7.21 12.30
C GLY A 31 55.14 7.49 10.88
N THR A 32 54.94 8.78 10.56
CA THR A 32 54.44 9.20 9.25
C THR A 32 55.46 8.91 8.15
N LEU A 33 55.06 8.12 7.15
CA LEU A 33 55.83 7.91 5.93
C LEU A 33 55.51 9.03 4.92
N THR A 34 56.48 9.92 4.67
CA THR A 34 56.33 11.03 3.71
C THR A 34 57.08 10.71 2.42
N ILE A 35 56.36 10.71 1.29
CA ILE A 35 56.87 10.51 -0.06
C ILE A 35 56.77 11.86 -0.78
N ASP A 36 57.88 12.58 -0.82
CA ASP A 36 57.97 13.96 -1.30
C ASP A 36 58.75 14.02 -2.62
N GLY A 37 58.06 14.32 -3.73
CA GLY A 37 58.65 14.47 -5.07
C GLY A 37 59.37 13.23 -5.63
N THR A 38 59.24 12.08 -4.98
CA THR A 38 59.97 10.83 -5.27
C THR A 38 59.02 9.65 -5.46
N GLU A 39 59.53 8.55 -6.01
CA GLU A 39 58.80 7.29 -6.13
C GLU A 39 59.15 6.35 -4.95
N TYR A 40 58.13 5.78 -4.32
CA TYR A 40 58.25 4.75 -3.29
C TYR A 40 57.46 3.51 -3.68
N LYS A 41 58.04 2.33 -3.46
CA LYS A 41 57.48 1.06 -3.91
C LYS A 41 57.33 0.06 -2.78
N ILE A 42 56.15 -0.53 -2.68
CA ILE A 42 55.86 -1.69 -1.85
C ILE A 42 55.49 -2.81 -2.82
N GLU A 43 56.46 -3.68 -3.14
CA GLU A 43 56.30 -4.73 -4.16
C GLU A 43 56.61 -6.11 -3.55
N ASP A 44 55.81 -7.12 -3.90
CA ASP A 44 56.02 -8.54 -3.59
C ASP A 44 56.34 -8.80 -2.09
N SER A 45 55.67 -8.06 -1.19
CA SER A 45 55.98 -8.02 0.24
C SER A 45 54.78 -7.68 1.12
N THR A 46 54.93 -7.90 2.44
CA THR A 46 54.04 -7.32 3.45
C THR A 46 54.69 -6.07 4.02
N PHE A 47 53.96 -4.96 4.10
CA PHE A 47 54.41 -3.70 4.68
C PHE A 47 53.49 -3.32 5.83
N LEU A 48 54.06 -3.19 7.03
CA LEU A 48 53.34 -2.79 8.22
C LEU A 48 53.63 -1.31 8.48
N GLN A 49 52.57 -0.51 8.59
CA GLN A 49 52.68 0.93 8.75
C GLN A 49 51.92 1.38 10.00
N GLU A 50 52.65 1.85 11.00
CA GLU A 50 52.10 2.50 12.19
C GLU A 50 52.25 4.01 12.06
N GLY A 51 51.25 4.67 11.47
CA GLY A 51 51.25 6.10 11.18
C GLY A 51 50.66 6.44 9.82
N ASN A 52 50.55 7.72 9.49
CA ASN A 52 50.05 8.16 8.19
C ASN A 52 51.02 7.85 7.05
N ILE A 53 50.50 7.69 5.84
CA ILE A 53 51.28 7.76 4.60
C ILE A 53 50.87 9.04 3.87
N ILE A 54 51.84 9.90 3.53
CA ILE A 54 51.58 11.17 2.83
C ILE A 54 52.39 11.21 1.55
N VAL A 55 51.71 11.35 0.41
CA VAL A 55 52.34 11.50 -0.91
C VAL A 55 52.08 12.92 -1.42
N GLN A 56 53.14 13.70 -1.64
CA GLN A 56 53.03 15.13 -1.93
C GLN A 56 54.08 15.62 -2.94
N ASN A 57 53.90 16.85 -3.43
CA ASN A 57 54.81 17.53 -4.36
C ASN A 57 55.14 16.73 -5.64
N GLY A 58 54.18 15.95 -6.14
CA GLY A 58 54.36 15.11 -7.33
C GLY A 58 55.02 13.76 -7.06
N GLY A 59 55.11 13.35 -5.79
CA GLY A 59 55.54 12.01 -5.40
C GLY A 59 54.60 10.92 -5.91
N LYS A 60 55.08 9.67 -5.86
CA LYS A 60 54.37 8.50 -6.37
C LYS A 60 54.54 7.30 -5.45
N LEU A 61 53.42 6.75 -4.97
CA LEU A 61 53.39 5.50 -4.22
C LEU A 61 52.88 4.37 -5.12
N ILE A 62 53.63 3.27 -5.22
CA ILE A 62 53.24 2.06 -5.93
C ILE A 62 53.13 0.90 -4.92
N ILE A 63 51.98 0.24 -4.89
CA ILE A 63 51.72 -0.97 -4.10
C ILE A 63 51.34 -2.07 -5.07
N LYS A 64 52.18 -3.09 -5.23
CA LYS A 64 51.99 -4.13 -6.26
C LYS A 64 52.27 -5.52 -5.73
N ASN A 65 51.35 -6.45 -5.94
CA ASN A 65 51.41 -7.82 -5.43
C ASN A 65 51.80 -7.86 -3.93
N ALA A 66 51.28 -6.92 -3.14
CA ALA A 66 51.73 -6.68 -1.78
C ALA A 66 50.56 -6.57 -0.80
N THR A 67 50.87 -6.69 0.48
CA THR A 67 49.94 -6.41 1.58
C THR A 67 50.43 -5.19 2.34
N LEU A 68 49.66 -4.09 2.32
CA LEU A 68 49.85 -2.95 3.21
C LEU A 68 48.87 -3.04 4.37
N GLU A 69 49.38 -3.17 5.59
CA GLU A 69 48.57 -3.15 6.81
C GLU A 69 48.83 -1.87 7.60
N LEU A 70 47.80 -1.05 7.76
CA LEU A 70 47.84 0.09 8.67
C LEU A 70 47.58 -0.40 10.10
N LEU A 71 48.57 -0.26 10.97
CA LEU A 71 48.50 -0.57 12.38
C LEU A 71 47.93 0.63 13.13
N GLN A 72 46.73 0.49 13.68
CA GLN A 72 46.05 1.55 14.44
C GLN A 72 45.14 0.97 15.52
N ASP A 73 44.87 1.76 16.56
CA ASP A 73 44.13 1.33 17.76
C ASP A 73 42.70 1.90 17.85
N TYR A 74 42.30 2.76 16.90
CA TYR A 74 40.95 3.32 16.83
C TYR A 74 40.57 3.74 15.40
N HIS A 75 39.27 4.00 15.18
CA HIS A 75 38.72 4.39 13.89
C HIS A 75 39.31 5.69 13.35
N ALA A 76 39.79 5.66 12.10
CA ALA A 76 40.35 6.79 11.35
C ALA A 76 41.53 7.48 12.04
N HIS A 77 42.34 6.75 12.81
CA HIS A 77 43.56 7.27 13.43
C HIS A 77 44.61 7.64 12.37
N TYR A 78 44.81 6.75 11.39
CA TYR A 78 45.77 6.94 10.31
C TYR A 78 45.10 6.77 8.94
N GLY A 79 45.71 7.38 7.93
CA GLY A 79 45.27 7.26 6.55
C GLY A 79 46.39 7.40 5.53
N ILE A 80 46.02 7.20 4.27
CA ILE A 80 46.88 7.41 3.10
C ILE A 80 46.41 8.69 2.42
N ILE A 81 47.26 9.71 2.34
CA ILE A 81 46.88 11.05 1.92
C ILE A 81 47.68 11.44 0.68
N ILE A 82 47.01 11.65 -0.45
CA ILE A 82 47.60 11.99 -1.73
C ILE A 82 47.29 13.45 -2.06
N LYS A 83 48.31 14.28 -2.22
CA LYS A 83 48.19 15.74 -2.41
C LYS A 83 48.79 16.21 -3.73
N ASP A 84 48.52 17.46 -4.06
CA ASP A 84 49.11 18.19 -5.19
C ASP A 84 48.88 17.50 -6.54
N ASN A 85 49.94 17.12 -7.27
CA ASN A 85 49.87 16.36 -8.52
C ASN A 85 50.40 14.92 -8.33
N SER A 86 50.36 14.42 -7.09
CA SER A 86 50.95 13.14 -6.69
C SER A 86 50.07 11.95 -7.06
N GLN A 87 50.66 10.74 -7.01
CA GLN A 87 50.02 9.53 -7.53
C GLN A 87 50.05 8.37 -6.54
N LEU A 88 48.95 7.61 -6.51
CA LEU A 88 48.88 6.29 -5.88
C LEU A 88 48.51 5.25 -6.94
N ILE A 89 49.29 4.18 -7.05
CA ILE A 89 49.02 3.04 -7.91
C ILE A 89 48.96 1.79 -7.05
N VAL A 90 47.86 1.05 -7.14
CA VAL A 90 47.62 -0.22 -6.44
C VAL A 90 47.30 -1.29 -7.46
N GLU A 91 48.10 -2.35 -7.51
CA GLU A 91 47.94 -3.46 -8.45
C GLU A 91 47.95 -4.80 -7.70
N ASN A 92 46.86 -5.58 -7.81
CA ASN A 92 46.72 -6.93 -7.25
C ASN A 92 47.18 -7.03 -5.80
N SER A 93 46.72 -6.12 -4.95
CA SER A 93 47.27 -5.90 -3.61
C SER A 93 46.18 -5.83 -2.55
N ILE A 94 46.58 -6.10 -1.31
CA ILE A 94 45.73 -6.02 -0.12
C ILE A 94 46.08 -4.72 0.61
N ILE A 95 45.10 -3.86 0.87
CA ILE A 95 45.25 -2.73 1.81
C ILE A 95 44.23 -2.93 2.94
N THR A 96 44.71 -3.05 4.18
CA THR A 96 43.88 -3.51 5.30
C THR A 96 44.26 -2.85 6.62
N SER A 97 43.35 -2.93 7.59
CA SER A 97 43.54 -2.45 8.96
C SER A 97 42.54 -3.13 9.90
N ASP A 98 42.82 -3.16 11.20
CA ASP A 98 41.85 -3.61 12.22
C ASP A 98 40.69 -2.62 12.42
N TYR A 99 40.91 -1.34 12.10
CA TYR A 99 39.90 -0.27 12.21
C TYR A 99 39.69 0.45 10.87
N GLN A 100 38.53 1.10 10.73
CA GLN A 100 38.18 1.87 9.53
C GLN A 100 39.20 2.97 9.25
N PHE A 101 39.53 3.20 7.97
CA PHE A 101 40.56 4.18 7.57
C PHE A 101 40.27 4.76 6.18
N TYR A 102 41.02 5.83 5.87
CA TYR A 102 40.81 6.64 4.66
C TYR A 102 42.01 6.62 3.73
N ILE A 103 41.72 6.56 2.42
CA ILE A 103 42.64 6.93 1.34
C ILE A 103 42.12 8.22 0.72
N SER A 104 42.72 9.35 1.07
CA SER A 104 42.23 10.69 0.74
C SER A 104 43.02 11.31 -0.41
N PHE A 105 42.31 11.71 -1.47
CA PHE A 105 42.84 12.42 -2.62
C PHE A 105 42.48 13.91 -2.58
N HIS A 106 43.49 14.76 -2.74
CA HIS A 106 43.39 16.21 -2.73
C HIS A 106 44.00 16.82 -4.00
N SER A 107 43.68 18.08 -4.28
CA SER A 107 44.25 18.86 -5.40
C SER A 107 44.06 18.13 -6.75
N ASN A 108 45.08 18.01 -7.61
CA ASN A 108 44.99 17.29 -8.89
C ASN A 108 45.67 15.90 -8.81
N SER A 109 45.58 15.26 -7.64
CA SER A 109 46.16 13.94 -7.41
C SER A 109 45.49 12.86 -8.25
N LYS A 110 46.19 11.74 -8.45
CA LYS A 110 45.71 10.61 -9.26
C LYS A 110 45.79 9.30 -8.49
N GLY A 111 44.77 8.47 -8.65
CA GLY A 111 44.71 7.12 -8.10
C GLY A 111 44.38 6.10 -9.17
N SER A 112 45.11 4.98 -9.19
CA SER A 112 44.80 3.81 -10.01
C SER A 112 44.74 2.58 -9.11
N PHE A 113 43.63 1.87 -9.14
CA PHE A 113 43.39 0.67 -8.34
C PHE A 113 42.95 -0.45 -9.29
N VAL A 114 43.77 -1.49 -9.41
CA VAL A 114 43.47 -2.67 -10.22
C VAL A 114 43.66 -3.89 -9.35
N GLY A 115 42.59 -4.64 -9.04
CA GLY A 115 42.72 -5.79 -8.14
C GLY A 115 43.00 -5.43 -6.67
N LEU A 116 42.49 -4.29 -6.17
CA LEU A 116 42.55 -3.98 -4.74
C LEU A 116 41.63 -4.94 -3.96
N SER A 117 42.11 -5.46 -2.84
CA SER A 117 41.31 -6.25 -1.90
C SER A 117 41.69 -5.92 -0.44
N PHE A 118 41.00 -6.54 0.52
CA PHE A 118 41.25 -6.37 1.95
C PHE A 118 40.97 -7.69 2.69
N THR A 119 41.54 -7.85 3.88
CA THR A 119 41.33 -9.05 4.72
C THR A 119 40.65 -8.77 6.05
N LYS A 120 40.68 -7.51 6.51
CA LYS A 120 40.04 -7.04 7.75
C LYS A 120 39.06 -5.91 7.41
N LYS A 121 39.34 -4.66 7.81
CA LYS A 121 38.58 -3.48 7.37
C LYS A 121 39.08 -3.00 6.02
N ALA A 122 38.12 -2.69 5.15
CA ALA A 122 38.34 -2.15 3.82
C ALA A 122 38.57 -0.63 3.88
N PRO A 123 39.33 -0.05 2.94
CA PRO A 123 39.54 1.40 2.89
C PRO A 123 38.27 2.15 2.47
N ILE A 124 38.05 3.34 3.03
CA ILE A 124 37.20 4.37 2.41
C ILE A 124 38.09 5.22 1.50
N ILE A 125 37.76 5.28 0.21
CA ILE A 125 38.45 6.13 -0.76
C ILE A 125 37.72 7.47 -0.79
N SER A 126 38.40 8.56 -0.41
CA SER A 126 37.80 9.89 -0.30
C SER A 126 38.41 10.88 -1.29
N LEU A 127 37.55 11.61 -2.00
CA LEU A 127 37.92 12.78 -2.80
C LEU A 127 37.64 14.04 -1.99
N SER A 128 38.68 14.61 -1.41
CA SER A 128 38.56 15.61 -0.35
C SER A 128 38.67 17.07 -0.81
N SER A 129 39.43 17.36 -1.88
CA SER A 129 39.50 18.71 -2.48
C SER A 129 40.09 18.70 -3.89
N GLY A 130 39.80 19.72 -4.70
CA GLY A 130 40.43 19.93 -6.02
C GLY A 130 39.79 19.19 -7.19
N ARG A 131 40.61 18.62 -8.08
CA ARG A 131 40.28 17.87 -9.30
C ARG A 131 40.97 16.51 -9.36
N PRO A 132 40.79 15.64 -8.36
CA PRO A 132 41.40 14.31 -8.38
C PRO A 132 40.83 13.44 -9.51
N VAL A 133 41.66 12.54 -10.02
CA VAL A 133 41.29 11.58 -11.08
C VAL A 133 41.54 10.16 -10.58
N LEU A 134 40.49 9.34 -10.53
CA LEU A 134 40.55 7.95 -10.10
C LEU A 134 40.11 6.96 -11.18
N GLU A 135 40.87 5.88 -11.30
CA GLU A 135 40.49 4.68 -12.05
C GLU A 135 40.51 3.48 -11.12
N ILE A 136 39.38 2.78 -11.01
CA ILE A 136 39.20 1.62 -10.13
C ILE A 136 38.64 0.46 -10.95
N VAL A 137 39.35 -0.66 -10.98
CA VAL A 137 39.03 -1.83 -11.81
C VAL A 137 39.21 -3.10 -10.98
N ASP A 138 38.26 -4.03 -11.08
CA ASP A 138 38.31 -5.37 -10.46
C ASP A 138 38.71 -5.30 -8.96
N SER A 139 38.20 -4.31 -8.23
CA SER A 139 38.66 -3.96 -6.88
C SER A 139 37.54 -4.05 -5.84
N SER A 140 37.87 -4.26 -4.57
CA SER A 140 36.95 -4.27 -3.45
C SER A 140 37.41 -3.30 -2.37
N PHE A 141 36.52 -2.40 -1.93
CA PHE A 141 36.78 -1.38 -0.91
C PHE A 141 35.49 -1.01 -0.16
N ASP A 142 35.59 -0.28 0.96
CA ASP A 142 34.42 -0.02 1.82
C ASP A 142 33.48 0.99 1.14
N ALA A 143 34.01 2.20 0.88
CA ALA A 143 33.21 3.24 0.25
C ALA A 143 33.98 4.23 -0.60
N LEU A 144 33.27 4.87 -1.53
CA LEU A 144 33.73 6.08 -2.21
C LEU A 144 33.04 7.30 -1.59
N GLU A 145 33.81 8.17 -0.97
CA GLU A 145 33.36 9.46 -0.44
C GLU A 145 33.83 10.61 -1.33
N VAL A 146 32.98 11.63 -1.47
CA VAL A 146 33.30 12.86 -2.21
C VAL A 146 32.78 14.01 -1.38
N THR A 147 33.60 15.03 -1.13
CA THR A 147 33.23 16.19 -0.31
C THR A 147 32.81 17.39 -1.17
N SER A 148 32.17 18.38 -0.54
CA SER A 148 31.46 19.51 -1.17
C SER A 148 32.33 20.55 -1.90
N TYR A 149 33.64 20.36 -2.00
CA TYR A 149 34.59 21.37 -2.52
C TYR A 149 35.22 20.98 -3.87
N LEU A 150 34.58 20.13 -4.68
CA LEU A 150 35.16 19.65 -5.93
C LEU A 150 34.59 20.35 -7.17
N SER A 151 35.50 20.76 -8.05
CA SER A 151 35.21 21.31 -9.37
C SER A 151 35.79 20.37 -10.41
N GLY A 152 35.03 19.38 -10.87
CA GLY A 152 35.45 18.50 -11.97
C GLY A 152 36.41 17.37 -11.58
N ALA A 153 36.23 16.76 -10.40
CA ALA A 153 36.80 15.44 -10.12
C ALA A 153 36.23 14.40 -11.10
N GLN A 154 37.03 13.38 -11.42
CA GLN A 154 36.63 12.29 -12.33
C GLN A 154 36.93 10.95 -11.68
N VAL A 155 35.90 10.10 -11.57
CA VAL A 155 36.05 8.73 -11.07
C VAL A 155 35.46 7.78 -12.11
N THR A 156 36.26 6.79 -12.51
CA THR A 156 35.82 5.67 -13.33
C THR A 156 35.94 4.39 -12.51
N ILE A 157 34.83 3.67 -12.35
CA ILE A 157 34.80 2.38 -11.65
C ILE A 157 34.27 1.30 -12.58
N LYS A 158 34.96 0.16 -12.63
CA LYS A 158 34.63 -1.02 -13.44
C LYS A 158 34.73 -2.29 -12.60
N ASN A 159 33.75 -3.19 -12.72
CA ASN A 159 33.83 -4.55 -12.17
C ASN A 159 34.23 -4.62 -10.67
N SER A 160 33.86 -3.62 -9.87
CA SER A 160 34.36 -3.45 -8.50
C SER A 160 33.22 -3.54 -7.47
N GLU A 161 33.54 -3.92 -6.24
CA GLU A 161 32.61 -4.04 -5.11
C GLU A 161 32.88 -2.95 -4.06
N PHE A 162 31.88 -2.12 -3.75
CA PHE A 162 31.98 -1.03 -2.78
C PHE A 162 30.58 -0.50 -2.38
N ALA A 163 30.47 0.20 -1.25
CA ALA A 163 29.31 1.04 -0.93
C ALA A 163 29.54 2.49 -1.43
N LEU A 164 28.52 3.18 -1.94
CA LEU A 164 28.66 4.59 -2.30
C LEU A 164 28.02 5.49 -1.23
N TYR A 165 28.79 5.92 -0.23
CA TYR A 165 28.38 6.97 0.72
C TYR A 165 28.87 8.32 0.24
N SER A 166 28.18 8.93 -0.72
CA SER A 166 28.66 10.17 -1.30
C SER A 166 28.02 11.43 -0.71
N TRP A 167 28.71 12.56 -0.89
CA TRP A 167 28.14 13.91 -0.94
C TRP A 167 28.68 14.55 -2.23
N LEU A 168 28.35 13.97 -3.41
CA LEU A 168 29.09 14.28 -4.65
C LEU A 168 28.93 15.73 -5.07
N SER A 169 30.07 16.37 -5.42
CA SER A 169 30.16 17.51 -6.34
C SER A 169 31.14 17.15 -7.47
N GLY A 170 30.76 17.31 -8.76
CA GLY A 170 31.61 16.93 -9.91
C GLY A 170 30.93 15.99 -10.94
N GLU A 171 31.68 15.22 -11.72
CA GLU A 171 31.15 14.24 -12.67
C GLU A 171 31.60 12.83 -12.23
N VAL A 172 30.66 11.87 -12.11
CA VAL A 172 30.99 10.49 -11.71
C VAL A 172 30.45 9.51 -12.74
N ASN A 173 31.35 8.74 -13.35
CA ASN A 173 31.03 7.75 -14.38
C ASN A 173 31.20 6.33 -13.80
N VAL A 174 30.10 5.60 -13.63
CA VAL A 174 30.07 4.25 -13.05
C VAL A 174 29.62 3.24 -14.10
N THR A 175 30.41 2.18 -14.30
CA THR A 175 30.29 1.31 -15.48
C THR A 175 30.45 -0.16 -15.11
N ASN A 176 29.60 -1.07 -15.63
CA ASN A 176 29.73 -2.52 -15.48
C ASN A 176 29.80 -3.04 -14.02
N LEU A 177 28.75 -2.82 -13.22
CA LEU A 177 28.63 -3.39 -11.86
C LEU A 177 27.85 -4.71 -11.88
N TYR A 178 28.35 -5.78 -11.25
CA TYR A 178 27.72 -7.11 -11.30
C TYR A 178 26.78 -7.40 -10.12
N GLU A 179 25.98 -8.46 -10.28
CA GLU A 179 24.97 -8.97 -9.34
C GLU A 179 25.54 -9.19 -7.92
N GLY A 180 24.86 -8.65 -6.90
CA GLY A 180 25.31 -8.67 -5.50
C GLY A 180 25.81 -7.32 -4.97
N PHE A 181 26.02 -6.34 -5.87
CA PHE A 181 26.44 -4.99 -5.52
C PHE A 181 25.35 -4.21 -4.74
N LYS A 182 25.66 -3.82 -3.50
CA LYS A 182 24.84 -2.94 -2.67
C LYS A 182 25.31 -1.50 -2.80
N PHE A 183 24.60 -0.69 -3.58
CA PHE A 183 24.79 0.77 -3.60
C PHE A 183 24.13 1.37 -2.33
N GLY A 184 24.77 1.14 -1.19
CA GLY A 184 24.37 1.65 0.11
C GLY A 184 24.48 3.17 0.17
N SER A 185 23.34 3.87 0.22
CA SER A 185 23.18 5.27 0.60
C SER A 185 24.00 6.31 -0.18
N ALA A 186 23.72 6.52 -1.47
CA ALA A 186 24.25 7.67 -2.19
C ALA A 186 23.48 8.96 -1.84
N SER A 187 23.90 9.67 -0.81
CA SER A 187 23.55 11.10 -0.73
C SER A 187 24.30 11.82 -1.88
N ILE A 188 23.67 12.77 -2.58
CA ILE A 188 24.34 13.43 -3.70
C ILE A 188 24.09 14.94 -3.71
N VAL A 189 24.81 15.63 -2.82
CA VAL A 189 24.61 17.05 -2.57
C VAL A 189 25.56 17.89 -3.42
N SER A 190 25.14 18.29 -4.62
CA SER A 190 25.81 19.36 -5.37
C SER A 190 24.92 20.07 -6.37
N GLU A 191 25.31 21.30 -6.72
CA GLU A 191 24.55 22.23 -7.56
C GLU A 191 24.48 21.83 -9.04
N LYS A 192 25.48 21.08 -9.56
CA LYS A 192 25.56 20.55 -10.94
C LYS A 192 26.45 19.31 -10.97
N TYR A 193 25.88 18.15 -11.28
CA TYR A 193 26.64 16.91 -11.48
C TYR A 193 25.87 15.92 -12.36
N THR A 194 26.61 15.02 -13.01
CA THR A 194 26.04 13.90 -13.78
C THR A 194 26.54 12.58 -13.20
N VAL A 195 25.62 11.65 -12.94
CA VAL A 195 25.91 10.26 -12.58
C VAL A 195 25.49 9.37 -13.75
N ASN A 196 26.46 8.68 -14.35
CA ASN A 196 26.20 7.69 -15.39
C ASN A 196 26.33 6.29 -14.79
N ILE A 197 25.30 5.47 -14.89
CA ILE A 197 25.26 4.05 -14.51
C ILE A 197 24.94 3.25 -15.77
N HIS A 198 25.76 2.28 -16.13
CA HIS A 198 25.45 1.42 -17.26
C HIS A 198 25.87 -0.03 -17.09
N ASN A 199 25.17 -0.96 -17.77
CA ASN A 199 25.41 -2.41 -17.72
C ASN A 199 25.56 -2.94 -16.29
N SER A 200 24.69 -2.48 -15.39
CA SER A 200 24.87 -2.65 -13.95
C SER A 200 23.67 -3.34 -13.29
N THR A 201 23.92 -4.16 -12.27
CA THR A 201 22.87 -4.72 -11.39
C THR A 201 23.08 -4.23 -9.96
N ILE A 202 22.16 -3.41 -9.46
CA ILE A 202 22.29 -2.69 -8.20
C ILE A 202 21.12 -3.07 -7.29
N SER A 203 21.37 -3.38 -6.01
CA SER A 203 20.29 -3.77 -5.08
C SER A 203 19.35 -2.61 -4.71
N GLY A 204 19.86 -1.39 -4.62
CA GLY A 204 19.08 -0.20 -4.28
C GLY A 204 19.93 1.06 -4.41
N ALA A 205 19.31 2.18 -4.75
CA ALA A 205 19.92 3.48 -4.94
C ALA A 205 19.01 4.54 -4.29
N TRP A 206 19.49 5.15 -3.23
CA TRP A 206 18.89 6.36 -2.66
C TRP A 206 19.57 7.54 -3.31
N MET A 207 18.80 8.49 -3.82
CA MET A 207 19.34 9.66 -4.53
C MET A 207 18.80 10.92 -3.88
N TRP A 208 19.67 11.64 -3.19
CA TRP A 208 19.37 12.97 -2.66
C TRP A 208 20.09 14.00 -3.51
N THR A 209 19.38 14.87 -4.24
CA THR A 209 20.03 15.74 -5.23
C THR A 209 19.61 17.20 -5.14
N GLN A 210 20.53 18.15 -5.11
CA GLN A 210 20.18 19.57 -5.17
C GLN A 210 20.25 20.10 -6.61
N LYS A 211 19.36 21.03 -6.99
CA LYS A 211 19.44 21.83 -8.22
C LYS A 211 19.49 21.02 -9.53
N ASP A 212 20.55 21.16 -10.34
CA ASP A 212 20.65 20.73 -11.74
C ASP A 212 21.29 19.34 -11.92
N ALA A 213 21.11 18.45 -10.96
CA ALA A 213 21.65 17.09 -10.99
C ALA A 213 21.02 16.23 -12.09
N GLU A 214 21.85 15.46 -12.80
CA GLU A 214 21.40 14.48 -13.79
C GLU A 214 21.88 13.06 -13.45
N VAL A 215 20.97 12.10 -13.56
CA VAL A 215 21.23 10.68 -13.35
C VAL A 215 20.82 9.93 -14.60
N ILE A 216 21.74 9.20 -15.19
CA ILE A 216 21.53 8.47 -16.44
C ILE A 216 21.83 7.00 -16.15
N ILE A 217 20.80 6.16 -16.24
CA ILE A 217 20.87 4.72 -15.99
C ILE A 217 20.54 4.00 -17.31
N LYS A 218 21.49 3.23 -17.84
CA LYS A 218 21.37 2.54 -19.13
C LYS A 218 21.63 1.04 -19.01
N ASP A 219 20.85 0.22 -19.71
CA ASP A 219 21.11 -1.23 -19.81
C ASP A 219 21.33 -1.90 -18.43
N SER A 220 20.56 -1.48 -17.41
CA SER A 220 20.83 -1.80 -16.01
C SER A 220 19.58 -2.27 -15.24
N TYR A 221 19.80 -2.97 -14.13
CA TYR A 221 18.80 -3.28 -13.11
C TYR A 221 19.10 -2.52 -11.82
N VAL A 222 18.09 -1.86 -11.24
CA VAL A 222 18.18 -1.17 -9.94
C VAL A 222 17.04 -1.65 -9.06
N GLY A 223 17.32 -2.33 -7.96
CA GLY A 223 16.29 -2.94 -7.10
C GLY A 223 15.37 -1.91 -6.46
N THR A 224 15.90 -0.87 -5.83
CA THR A 224 15.10 0.27 -5.31
C THR A 224 15.70 1.57 -5.82
N LEU A 225 14.88 2.53 -6.23
CA LEU A 225 15.29 3.87 -6.64
C LEU A 225 14.47 4.89 -5.85
N GLU A 226 15.03 5.39 -4.75
CA GLU A 226 14.40 6.44 -3.94
C GLU A 226 14.92 7.80 -4.39
N ILE A 227 14.02 8.76 -4.60
CA ILE A 227 14.36 10.09 -5.09
C ILE A 227 13.94 11.18 -4.10
N ARG A 228 14.90 12.03 -3.73
CA ARG A 228 14.72 13.19 -2.85
C ARG A 228 15.18 14.45 -3.59
N ASP A 229 14.48 15.56 -3.32
CA ASP A 229 14.71 16.88 -3.92
C ASP A 229 14.44 16.93 -5.45
N PHE A 230 15.26 17.63 -6.25
CA PHE A 230 14.96 18.02 -7.64
C PHE A 230 15.82 17.29 -8.73
N PRO A 231 15.97 15.94 -8.73
CA PRO A 231 16.81 15.26 -9.72
C PRO A 231 16.20 15.25 -11.12
N ARG A 232 17.05 15.20 -12.15
CA ARG A 232 16.69 14.75 -13.50
C ARG A 232 17.18 13.33 -13.73
N ILE A 233 16.25 12.40 -13.94
CA ILE A 233 16.54 10.97 -14.07
C ILE A 233 16.16 10.48 -15.46
N TYR A 234 17.10 9.80 -16.11
CA TYR A 234 16.93 9.17 -17.41
C TYR A 234 17.20 7.67 -17.27
N LEU A 235 16.17 6.85 -17.46
CA LEU A 235 16.26 5.39 -17.50
C LEU A 235 16.11 4.93 -18.95
N MET A 236 17.10 4.20 -19.45
CA MET A 236 17.14 3.73 -20.84
C MET A 236 17.44 2.22 -20.86
N ASN A 237 16.62 1.42 -21.53
CA ASN A 237 16.78 -0.04 -21.58
C ASN A 237 16.98 -0.70 -20.20
N SER A 238 16.34 -0.16 -19.16
CA SER A 238 16.65 -0.50 -17.77
C SER A 238 15.41 -0.97 -17.00
N THR A 239 15.61 -1.69 -15.90
CA THR A 239 14.55 -2.10 -14.99
C THR A 239 14.79 -1.55 -13.59
N VAL A 240 13.78 -0.90 -13.03
CA VAL A 240 13.73 -0.52 -11.62
C VAL A 240 12.77 -1.47 -10.92
N GLY A 241 13.19 -2.08 -9.81
CA GLY A 241 12.31 -2.85 -8.93
C GLY A 241 11.26 -1.93 -8.33
N THR A 242 11.62 -1.13 -7.33
CA THR A 242 10.73 -0.19 -6.66
C THR A 242 11.18 1.24 -6.91
N PHE A 243 10.31 2.10 -7.44
CA PHE A 243 10.56 3.53 -7.60
C PHE A 243 9.83 4.32 -6.51
N THR A 244 10.53 5.18 -5.77
CA THR A 244 10.00 5.82 -4.54
C THR A 244 10.36 7.31 -4.47
N PRO A 245 9.51 8.25 -4.93
CA PRO A 245 9.71 9.66 -4.69
C PRO A 245 9.31 10.11 -3.31
N ARG A 246 9.98 11.16 -2.85
CA ARG A 246 9.56 11.97 -1.72
C ARG A 246 9.07 13.31 -2.20
N LEU A 247 7.87 13.69 -1.80
CA LEU A 247 7.21 14.94 -2.17
C LEU A 247 7.01 15.78 -0.91
N GLY A 248 7.66 16.94 -0.81
CA GLY A 248 7.59 17.86 0.33
C GLY A 248 7.58 19.30 -0.16
N ASP A 249 6.84 20.19 0.52
CA ASP A 249 6.74 21.62 0.16
C ASP A 249 6.37 21.87 -1.31
N ILE A 250 5.47 21.05 -1.87
CA ILE A 250 5.14 21.06 -3.31
C ILE A 250 3.64 20.87 -3.59
N GLU A 251 3.16 21.41 -4.72
CA GLU A 251 1.84 21.11 -5.29
C GLU A 251 1.97 20.44 -6.67
N VAL A 252 1.60 19.16 -6.78
CA VAL A 252 1.78 18.34 -8.01
C VAL A 252 0.65 17.34 -8.25
N SER A 253 0.50 16.92 -9.50
CA SER A 253 -0.31 15.77 -9.90
C SER A 253 0.59 14.71 -10.55
N VAL A 254 0.50 13.46 -10.09
CA VAL A 254 1.35 12.36 -10.54
C VAL A 254 0.48 11.19 -10.97
N SER A 255 0.87 10.58 -12.09
CA SER A 255 0.30 9.34 -12.58
C SER A 255 1.43 8.38 -12.96
N LEU A 256 1.46 7.21 -12.33
CA LEU A 256 2.42 6.17 -12.66
C LEU A 256 1.83 4.79 -12.37
N LYS A 257 2.12 3.83 -13.24
CA LYS A 257 1.78 2.41 -13.05
C LYS A 257 3.05 1.54 -13.13
N PRO A 258 3.13 0.45 -12.38
CA PRO A 258 4.08 -0.61 -12.72
C PRO A 258 3.86 -1.10 -14.15
N GLY A 259 4.94 -1.35 -14.88
CA GLY A 259 4.88 -1.78 -16.27
C GLY A 259 6.11 -1.42 -17.07
N PHE A 260 6.06 -1.78 -18.36
CA PHE A 260 7.05 -1.42 -19.36
C PHE A 260 6.64 -0.11 -20.06
N TYR A 261 7.63 0.73 -20.33
CA TYR A 261 7.49 2.05 -20.93
C TYR A 261 8.45 2.17 -22.11
N GLU A 262 7.91 2.26 -23.33
CA GLU A 262 8.71 2.51 -24.54
C GLU A 262 9.29 3.94 -24.53
N ASN A 263 8.43 4.92 -24.24
CA ASN A 263 8.81 6.31 -24.06
C ASN A 263 7.80 6.97 -23.12
N TYR A 264 8.25 7.45 -21.96
CA TYR A 264 7.41 8.11 -20.98
C TYR A 264 8.20 9.19 -20.25
N THR A 265 7.53 10.28 -19.90
CA THR A 265 8.16 11.39 -19.18
C THR A 265 7.21 11.96 -18.15
N ILE A 266 7.73 12.16 -16.94
CA ILE A 266 7.13 12.97 -15.90
C ILE A 266 8.09 14.14 -15.67
N ASP A 267 7.62 15.37 -15.89
CA ASP A 267 8.40 16.58 -15.63
C ASP A 267 7.68 17.41 -14.56
N LEU A 268 8.21 17.38 -13.33
CA LEU A 268 7.73 18.18 -12.20
C LEU A 268 8.73 19.28 -11.83
N THR A 269 9.65 19.62 -12.73
CA THR A 269 10.74 20.55 -12.42
C THR A 269 10.26 21.99 -12.23
N ARG A 270 9.12 22.37 -12.84
CA ARG A 270 8.52 23.71 -12.70
C ARG A 270 7.87 23.92 -11.35
N GLU A 271 7.31 22.85 -10.80
CA GLU A 271 6.69 22.77 -9.48
C GLU A 271 7.73 22.60 -8.38
N GLY A 272 8.97 22.34 -8.76
CA GLY A 272 10.07 22.20 -7.85
C GLY A 272 10.24 20.78 -7.30
N ALA A 273 10.06 19.78 -8.14
CA ALA A 273 10.45 18.41 -7.86
C ALA A 273 11.33 17.88 -9.00
N TRP A 274 11.12 16.62 -9.35
CA TRP A 274 11.99 15.81 -10.17
C TRP A 274 11.49 15.69 -11.61
N PHE A 275 12.42 15.32 -12.47
CA PHE A 275 12.17 14.88 -13.82
C PHE A 275 12.50 13.40 -13.94
N LEU A 276 11.63 12.62 -14.59
CA LEU A 276 11.84 11.22 -14.91
C LEU A 276 11.54 11.00 -16.38
N ARG A 277 12.51 10.44 -17.11
CA ARG A 277 12.32 9.92 -18.47
C ARG A 277 12.62 8.44 -18.51
N LEU A 278 11.68 7.68 -19.05
CA LEU A 278 11.78 6.24 -19.28
C LEU A 278 11.83 6.00 -20.78
N GLU A 279 12.85 5.30 -21.25
CA GLU A 279 12.98 4.82 -22.63
C GLU A 279 13.23 3.33 -22.62
N ASN A 280 12.36 2.55 -23.25
CA ASN A 280 12.41 1.08 -23.28
C ASN A 280 12.71 0.46 -21.90
N SER A 281 12.09 1.00 -20.86
CA SER A 281 12.43 0.70 -19.46
C SER A 281 11.22 0.18 -18.69
N ARG A 282 11.45 -0.48 -17.55
CA ARG A 282 10.40 -1.12 -16.75
C ARG A 282 10.47 -0.66 -15.29
N ILE A 283 9.30 -0.44 -14.69
CA ILE A 283 9.13 -0.24 -13.24
C ILE A 283 8.29 -1.41 -12.71
N LEU A 284 8.79 -2.16 -11.73
CA LEU A 284 8.06 -3.31 -11.17
C LEU A 284 7.09 -2.91 -10.06
N GLU A 285 7.46 -1.91 -9.27
CA GLU A 285 6.71 -1.40 -8.12
C GLU A 285 6.91 0.12 -8.01
N TRP A 286 5.92 0.79 -7.43
CA TRP A 286 5.88 2.23 -7.29
C TRP A 286 5.36 2.58 -5.90
N ASP A 287 6.19 3.29 -5.15
CA ASP A 287 5.88 3.81 -3.83
C ASP A 287 5.88 5.34 -3.86
N VAL A 288 5.32 5.99 -2.83
CA VAL A 288 5.47 7.44 -2.66
C VAL A 288 5.44 7.86 -1.20
N ASN A 289 6.36 8.75 -0.84
CA ASN A 289 6.41 9.39 0.46
C ASN A 289 5.90 10.84 0.35
N ILE A 290 4.83 11.18 1.06
CA ILE A 290 4.27 12.53 1.12
C ILE A 290 4.68 13.18 2.44
N LEU A 291 5.36 14.31 2.34
CA LEU A 291 5.90 15.07 3.46
C LEU A 291 5.03 16.30 3.77
N SER A 292 5.48 17.11 4.73
CA SER A 292 4.81 18.32 5.21
C SER A 292 4.56 19.35 4.09
N ASN A 293 3.52 20.17 4.24
CA ASN A 293 3.19 21.28 3.33
C ASN A 293 3.04 20.87 1.86
N THR A 294 2.48 19.68 1.61
CA THR A 294 2.35 19.11 0.27
C THR A 294 0.89 19.06 -0.15
N LYS A 295 0.61 19.41 -1.41
CA LYS A 295 -0.68 19.18 -2.05
C LYS A 295 -0.50 18.28 -3.26
N VAL A 296 -0.87 17.01 -3.13
CA VAL A 296 -0.64 16.01 -4.17
C VAL A 296 -1.95 15.43 -4.70
N THR A 297 -2.02 15.25 -6.00
CA THR A 297 -3.01 14.38 -6.65
C THR A 297 -2.31 13.16 -7.22
N LEU A 298 -2.72 11.97 -6.79
CA LEU A 298 -2.30 10.69 -7.36
C LEU A 298 -3.46 10.12 -8.17
N GLN A 299 -3.28 9.93 -9.48
CA GLN A 299 -4.37 9.50 -10.35
C GLN A 299 -3.99 8.32 -11.23
N GLY A 300 -4.93 7.41 -11.44
CA GLY A 300 -4.74 6.27 -12.33
C GLY A 300 -3.52 5.44 -11.96
N SER A 301 -3.21 5.27 -10.68
CA SER A 301 -1.94 4.69 -10.20
C SER A 301 -2.15 3.34 -9.52
N LYS A 302 -1.13 2.49 -9.53
CA LYS A 302 -1.09 1.25 -8.73
C LYS A 302 0.13 1.33 -7.82
N LEU A 303 -0.12 1.72 -6.57
CA LEU A 303 0.88 1.96 -5.54
C LEU A 303 1.14 0.66 -4.75
N ALA A 304 2.40 0.28 -4.63
CA ALA A 304 2.81 -0.75 -3.67
C ALA A 304 2.75 -0.16 -2.25
N HIS A 305 3.25 1.05 -2.03
CA HIS A 305 3.18 1.75 -0.75
C HIS A 305 2.95 3.25 -0.90
N ILE A 306 2.13 3.84 -0.03
CA ILE A 306 2.06 5.27 0.18
C ILE A 306 2.29 5.56 1.66
N ALA A 307 3.33 6.33 1.96
CA ALA A 307 3.61 6.83 3.30
C ALA A 307 3.26 8.31 3.38
N LEU A 308 2.41 8.66 4.34
CA LEU A 308 2.03 10.04 4.65
C LEU A 308 2.72 10.44 5.94
N THR A 309 3.68 11.36 5.86
CA THR A 309 4.51 11.83 6.98
C THR A 309 4.66 13.34 6.98
N ALA A 310 3.66 14.04 7.52
CA ALA A 310 3.58 15.50 7.48
C ALA A 310 3.58 16.08 8.91
N GLN A 311 4.77 16.27 9.46
CA GLN A 311 4.99 16.92 10.75
C GLN A 311 4.81 18.45 10.62
N ASP A 312 4.16 19.07 11.60
CA ASP A 312 4.04 20.53 11.81
C ASP A 312 3.23 21.36 10.80
N LYS A 313 3.10 20.94 9.53
CA LYS A 313 2.34 21.66 8.50
C LYS A 313 1.36 20.74 7.78
N ASN A 314 0.17 21.26 7.52
CA ASN A 314 -0.90 20.51 6.86
C ASN A 314 -0.52 20.10 5.43
N SER A 315 -0.81 18.86 5.07
CA SER A 315 -0.76 18.36 3.69
C SER A 315 -2.15 17.93 3.19
N THR A 316 -2.38 17.99 1.89
CA THR A 316 -3.63 17.56 1.24
C THR A 316 -3.33 16.53 0.16
N VAL A 317 -3.94 15.36 0.27
CA VAL A 317 -3.70 14.21 -0.61
C VAL A 317 -5.02 13.84 -1.28
N PHE A 318 -5.09 13.94 -2.60
CA PHE A 318 -6.20 13.45 -3.39
C PHE A 318 -5.76 12.21 -4.16
N ILE A 319 -6.48 11.10 -4.04
CA ILE A 319 -6.17 9.85 -4.74
C ILE A 319 -7.39 9.42 -5.54
N LYS A 320 -7.19 9.20 -6.84
CA LYS A 320 -8.29 8.90 -7.76
C LYS A 320 -7.99 7.73 -8.69
N ASP A 321 -8.98 6.88 -8.97
CA ASP A 321 -8.92 5.79 -9.93
C ASP A 321 -7.67 4.90 -9.73
N SER A 322 -7.36 4.57 -8.47
CA SER A 322 -6.07 3.98 -8.07
C SER A 322 -6.22 2.77 -7.14
N GLU A 323 -5.19 1.94 -7.11
CA GLU A 323 -5.04 0.81 -6.19
C GLU A 323 -3.85 1.06 -5.25
N ILE A 324 -4.01 0.76 -3.96
CA ILE A 324 -2.96 0.92 -2.94
C ILE A 324 -2.78 -0.41 -2.22
N SER A 325 -1.56 -0.95 -2.22
CA SER A 325 -1.29 -2.19 -1.48
C SER A 325 -1.00 -1.90 -0.01
N TRP A 326 -0.33 -0.79 0.32
CA TRP A 326 -0.11 -0.37 1.70
C TRP A 326 -0.31 1.14 1.86
N LEU A 327 -1.27 1.51 2.71
CA LEU A 327 -1.47 2.88 3.19
C LEU A 327 -0.86 3.05 4.58
N GLU A 328 0.14 3.91 4.69
CA GLU A 328 0.77 4.27 5.95
C GLU A 328 0.55 5.75 6.26
N ILE A 329 0.05 6.02 7.47
CA ILE A 329 -0.21 7.35 8.00
C ILE A 329 0.59 7.47 9.30
N LYS A 330 1.70 8.21 9.24
CA LYS A 330 2.64 8.39 10.34
C LYS A 330 2.87 9.86 10.60
N ASP A 331 2.60 10.35 11.81
CA ASP A 331 2.85 11.75 12.19
C ASP A 331 2.24 12.76 11.18
N PHE A 332 1.07 12.45 10.65
CA PHE A 332 0.45 13.22 9.56
C PHE A 332 -0.61 14.18 10.09
N THR A 333 -0.48 15.46 9.72
CA THR A 333 -1.58 16.41 9.87
C THR A 333 -2.07 16.86 8.50
N GLY A 334 -3.36 16.70 8.23
CA GLY A 334 -3.88 17.02 6.90
C GLY A 334 -5.18 16.36 6.51
N SER A 335 -5.40 16.26 5.19
CA SER A 335 -6.57 15.60 4.62
C SER A 335 -6.21 14.64 3.51
N ILE A 336 -6.94 13.54 3.45
CA ILE A 336 -6.87 12.51 2.43
C ILE A 336 -8.27 12.36 1.84
N THR A 337 -8.40 12.48 0.53
CA THR A 337 -9.66 12.29 -0.18
C THR A 337 -9.50 11.23 -1.25
N PHE A 338 -10.37 10.22 -1.22
CA PHE A 338 -10.38 9.11 -2.17
C PHE A 338 -11.50 9.25 -3.20
N ASP A 339 -11.24 8.92 -4.46
CA ASP A 339 -12.24 8.85 -5.52
C ASP A 339 -12.03 7.57 -6.34
N HIS A 340 -12.88 6.57 -6.18
CA HIS A 340 -12.73 5.25 -6.81
C HIS A 340 -11.37 4.59 -6.51
N VAL A 341 -11.02 4.50 -5.23
CA VAL A 341 -9.77 3.88 -4.77
C VAL A 341 -10.02 2.53 -4.13
N THR A 342 -9.13 1.57 -4.36
CA THR A 342 -9.13 0.29 -3.66
C THR A 342 -7.83 0.13 -2.87
N ILE A 343 -7.94 -0.15 -1.57
CA ILE A 343 -6.81 -0.53 -0.71
C ILE A 343 -6.86 -2.05 -0.55
N THR A 344 -5.83 -2.76 -1.01
CA THR A 344 -5.78 -4.22 -1.12
C THR A 344 -4.89 -4.92 -0.10
N GLY A 345 -4.18 -4.15 0.75
CA GLY A 345 -3.31 -4.71 1.78
C GLY A 345 -3.34 -3.90 3.08
N TRP A 346 -2.18 -3.46 3.54
CA TRP A 346 -2.05 -2.96 4.91
C TRP A 346 -2.55 -1.52 5.06
N VAL A 347 -3.16 -1.24 6.20
CA VAL A 347 -3.45 0.11 6.66
C VAL A 347 -2.79 0.30 8.02
N SER A 348 -1.87 1.26 8.12
CA SER A 348 -1.11 1.57 9.33
C SER A 348 -1.34 3.03 9.69
N ILE A 349 -1.80 3.29 10.92
CA ILE A 349 -2.05 4.66 11.40
C ILE A 349 -1.46 4.80 12.80
N TYR A 350 -0.37 5.54 12.91
CA TYR A 350 0.36 5.68 14.18
C TYR A 350 1.14 7.00 14.21
N LYS A 351 1.71 7.33 15.36
CA LYS A 351 2.59 8.50 15.52
C LYS A 351 3.67 8.20 16.56
N GLU A 352 4.76 8.95 16.51
CA GLU A 352 5.78 8.95 17.55
C GLU A 352 5.25 9.57 18.86
N THR A 353 5.91 9.28 19.99
CA THR A 353 5.41 9.68 21.32
C THR A 353 5.23 11.20 21.46
N GLU A 354 6.13 11.99 20.88
CA GLU A 354 6.20 13.45 21.05
C GLU A 354 5.52 14.24 19.92
N THR A 355 4.97 13.56 18.90
CA THR A 355 4.35 14.22 17.75
C THR A 355 2.84 14.34 17.90
N THR A 356 2.20 15.13 17.03
CA THR A 356 0.74 15.21 16.91
C THR A 356 0.30 14.62 15.57
N GLN A 357 -0.93 14.08 15.53
CA GLN A 357 -1.52 13.54 14.30
C GLN A 357 -3.02 13.84 14.28
N GLU A 358 -3.45 14.68 13.34
CA GLU A 358 -4.86 14.95 13.06
C GLU A 358 -5.15 14.79 11.56
N VAL A 359 -5.89 13.74 11.21
CA VAL A 359 -6.15 13.36 9.82
C VAL A 359 -7.62 13.46 9.50
N ARG A 360 -7.96 14.11 8.39
CA ARG A 360 -9.30 14.05 7.80
C ARG A 360 -9.30 13.05 6.65
N ILE A 361 -10.20 12.07 6.67
CA ILE A 361 -10.35 11.08 5.60
C ILE A 361 -11.75 11.21 5.01
N ASP A 362 -11.85 11.38 3.69
CA ASP A 362 -13.10 11.50 2.96
C ASP A 362 -13.06 10.68 1.65
N GLY A 363 -14.23 10.47 1.06
CA GLY A 363 -14.39 9.99 -0.30
C GLY A 363 -14.74 8.51 -0.43
N ASN A 364 -14.63 8.00 -1.66
CA ASN A 364 -15.04 6.66 -2.05
C ASN A 364 -13.82 5.73 -2.06
N VAL A 365 -13.73 4.84 -1.06
CA VAL A 365 -12.65 3.89 -0.92
C VAL A 365 -13.17 2.50 -0.56
N THR A 366 -12.75 1.50 -1.33
CA THR A 366 -12.90 0.08 -0.97
C THR A 366 -11.66 -0.35 -0.19
N ILE A 367 -11.84 -0.96 0.97
CA ILE A 367 -10.74 -1.39 1.84
C ILE A 367 -10.89 -2.90 2.05
N PHE A 368 -9.81 -3.64 1.79
CA PHE A 368 -9.73 -5.07 2.08
C PHE A 368 -8.25 -5.49 2.20
N PRO A 369 -7.81 -6.14 3.29
CA PRO A 369 -8.58 -6.54 4.46
C PRO A 369 -8.98 -5.35 5.36
N ASN A 370 -10.09 -5.49 6.09
CA ASN A 370 -10.56 -4.50 7.07
C ASN A 370 -9.83 -4.63 8.41
N THR A 371 -8.50 -4.65 8.39
CA THR A 371 -7.68 -4.83 9.60
C THR A 371 -6.52 -3.85 9.59
N LEU A 372 -6.38 -3.10 10.69
CA LEU A 372 -5.20 -2.29 10.92
C LEU A 372 -4.00 -3.19 11.17
N ASN A 373 -2.89 -2.88 10.52
CA ASN A 373 -1.63 -3.58 10.73
C ASN A 373 -0.57 -2.56 11.17
N PHE A 374 0.24 -2.94 12.15
CA PHE A 374 1.27 -2.08 12.71
C PHE A 374 2.62 -2.75 12.55
N MET A 375 3.62 -1.95 12.17
CA MET A 375 5.01 -2.42 12.17
C MET A 375 5.47 -2.70 13.61
N PHE A 376 6.35 -3.69 13.78
CA PHE A 376 6.79 -4.26 15.05
C PHE A 376 6.92 -3.25 16.21
N GLY A 377 6.03 -3.39 17.21
CA GLY A 377 6.05 -2.59 18.45
C GLY A 377 5.33 -1.25 18.38
N LEU A 378 4.97 -0.77 17.19
CA LEU A 378 4.16 0.42 17.01
C LEU A 378 2.68 0.12 17.27
N LYS A 379 1.96 1.12 17.76
CA LYS A 379 0.53 1.05 18.07
C LYS A 379 -0.13 2.38 17.77
N TRP A 380 -1.45 2.38 17.69
CA TRP A 380 -2.21 3.61 17.75
C TRP A 380 -1.86 4.35 19.04
N ASN A 381 -1.34 5.57 18.92
CA ASN A 381 -0.99 6.41 20.04
C ASN A 381 -1.53 7.81 19.76
N ASP A 382 -2.49 8.29 20.54
CA ASP A 382 -3.05 9.65 20.52
C ASP A 382 -3.23 10.31 19.14
N SER A 383 -3.57 9.49 18.14
CA SER A 383 -3.91 9.96 16.79
C SER A 383 -5.38 10.29 16.74
N ILE A 384 -5.75 11.38 16.08
CA ILE A 384 -7.14 11.77 15.87
C ILE A 384 -7.45 11.64 14.38
N VAL A 385 -8.38 10.75 14.03
CA VAL A 385 -8.85 10.57 12.65
C VAL A 385 -10.31 10.98 12.55
N LYS A 386 -10.59 12.02 11.78
CA LYS A 386 -11.94 12.47 11.42
C LYS A 386 -12.30 11.83 10.08
N ARG A 387 -13.14 10.81 10.09
CA ARG A 387 -13.52 10.06 8.89
C ARG A 387 -14.96 10.35 8.49
N ARG A 388 -15.15 10.76 7.24
CA ARG A 388 -16.46 10.99 6.64
C ARG A 388 -16.92 9.74 5.89
N TYR A 389 -18.20 9.40 6.01
CA TYR A 389 -18.80 8.21 5.43
C TYR A 389 -19.88 8.60 4.41
N PRO A 390 -19.54 8.73 3.11
CA PRO A 390 -20.54 8.83 2.06
C PRO A 390 -21.52 7.65 2.12
N ILE A 391 -22.82 7.94 2.01
CA ILE A 391 -23.89 6.95 2.03
C ILE A 391 -24.66 7.08 0.71
N ILE A 392 -24.84 5.95 0.03
CA ILE A 392 -25.74 5.82 -1.12
C ILE A 392 -27.01 5.11 -0.65
N LEU A 393 -28.15 5.69 -0.99
CA LEU A 393 -29.46 5.12 -0.70
C LEU A 393 -30.00 4.41 -1.95
N LYS A 394 -30.58 3.23 -1.74
CA LYS A 394 -31.28 2.46 -2.76
C LYS A 394 -32.71 2.21 -2.32
N GLU A 395 -33.66 2.27 -3.23
CA GLU A 395 -35.05 1.96 -2.90
C GLU A 395 -35.24 0.45 -2.76
N GLY A 396 -35.84 0.06 -1.63
CA GLY A 396 -36.31 -1.29 -1.34
C GLY A 396 -37.79 -1.47 -1.68
N MET A 397 -38.25 -2.72 -1.57
CA MET A 397 -39.63 -3.10 -1.94
C MET A 397 -40.69 -2.27 -1.21
N PHE A 398 -40.43 -1.93 0.06
CA PHE A 398 -41.34 -1.21 0.95
C PHE A 398 -40.95 0.26 1.12
N HIS A 399 -40.26 0.87 0.16
CA HIS A 399 -39.82 2.27 0.24
C HIS A 399 -40.98 3.24 0.52
N ASN A 400 -42.15 3.00 -0.08
CA ASN A 400 -43.33 3.85 0.09
C ASN A 400 -44.12 3.57 1.39
N ALA A 401 -43.72 2.56 2.19
CA ALA A 401 -44.42 2.22 3.43
C ALA A 401 -44.16 3.21 4.57
N TYR A 402 -43.20 4.11 4.39
CA TYR A 402 -42.82 5.11 5.38
C TYR A 402 -42.73 6.47 4.71
N LYS A 403 -43.31 7.48 5.35
CA LYS A 403 -43.26 8.87 4.86
C LYS A 403 -41.92 9.52 5.16
N ASN A 404 -41.27 9.09 6.24
CA ASN A 404 -40.03 9.66 6.73
C ASN A 404 -39.03 8.56 7.09
N TYR A 405 -37.83 8.69 6.53
CA TYR A 405 -36.67 7.92 6.93
C TYR A 405 -35.65 8.83 7.62
N SER A 406 -34.96 8.28 8.60
CA SER A 406 -33.82 8.93 9.25
C SER A 406 -32.72 7.91 9.49
N ILE A 407 -31.50 8.41 9.66
CA ILE A 407 -30.38 7.61 10.13
C ILE A 407 -29.91 8.12 11.48
N GLU A 408 -29.37 7.20 12.27
CA GLU A 408 -28.66 7.49 13.52
C GLU A 408 -27.36 6.71 13.54
N ILE A 409 -26.31 7.28 14.12
CA ILE A 409 -25.10 6.52 14.44
C ILE A 409 -24.94 6.51 15.95
N LYS A 410 -24.80 5.31 16.51
CA LYS A 410 -24.46 5.12 17.92
C LYS A 410 -23.00 4.71 18.09
N ASP A 411 -22.34 5.27 19.09
CA ASP A 411 -21.01 4.87 19.52
C ASP A 411 -21.04 3.45 20.16
N PRO A 412 -19.87 2.85 20.44
CA PRO A 412 -19.79 1.53 21.08
C PRO A 412 -20.48 1.46 22.45
N GLU A 413 -20.62 2.58 23.13
CA GLU A 413 -21.31 2.72 24.42
C GLU A 413 -22.84 2.88 24.26
N GLY A 414 -23.34 3.03 23.03
CA GLY A 414 -24.76 3.15 22.70
C GLY A 414 -25.29 4.59 22.65
N ASN A 415 -24.43 5.61 22.78
CA ASN A 415 -24.82 7.01 22.70
C ASN A 415 -24.96 7.47 21.25
N SER A 416 -25.96 8.31 20.98
CA SER A 416 -26.16 8.92 19.67
C SER A 416 -25.06 9.96 19.39
N VAL A 417 -24.27 9.75 18.34
CA VAL A 417 -23.20 10.68 17.90
C VAL A 417 -23.54 11.39 16.60
N TYR A 418 -24.55 10.91 15.88
CA TYR A 418 -25.08 11.54 14.67
C TYR A 418 -26.55 11.14 14.50
N SER A 419 -27.41 12.07 14.10
CA SER A 419 -28.79 11.79 13.71
C SER A 419 -29.25 12.79 12.65
N SER A 420 -29.88 12.30 11.59
CA SER A 420 -30.41 13.17 10.54
C SER A 420 -31.57 12.51 9.78
N PRO A 421 -32.64 13.25 9.43
CA PRO A 421 -33.58 12.85 8.40
C PRO A 421 -32.86 12.64 7.07
N ILE A 422 -33.22 11.58 6.32
CA ILE A 422 -32.60 11.27 5.03
C ILE A 422 -32.71 12.45 4.04
N ALA A 423 -33.83 13.17 4.05
CA ALA A 423 -34.07 14.31 3.16
C ALA A 423 -33.02 15.44 3.29
N ASN A 424 -32.39 15.57 4.47
CA ASN A 424 -31.42 16.62 4.76
C ASN A 424 -30.04 16.04 5.08
N MET A 425 -29.79 14.78 4.74
CA MET A 425 -28.59 14.05 5.16
C MET A 425 -27.36 14.48 4.35
N GLY A 426 -26.38 15.08 5.04
CA GLY A 426 -24.99 15.10 4.59
C GLY A 426 -24.23 13.87 5.09
N PRO A 427 -23.12 13.47 4.44
CA PRO A 427 -22.32 12.34 4.90
C PRO A 427 -21.83 12.52 6.36
N PRO A 428 -22.14 11.58 7.27
CA PRO A 428 -21.72 11.66 8.67
C PRO A 428 -20.20 11.65 8.81
N THR A 429 -19.69 12.33 9.83
CA THR A 429 -18.27 12.34 10.20
C THR A 429 -18.11 11.77 11.60
N LEU A 430 -17.27 10.76 11.75
CA LEU A 430 -16.93 10.15 13.04
C LEU A 430 -15.48 10.47 13.40
N ILE A 431 -15.21 10.49 14.72
CA ILE A 431 -13.88 10.76 15.27
C ILE A 431 -13.34 9.48 15.89
N PHE A 432 -12.20 9.03 15.39
CA PHE A 432 -11.45 7.88 15.90
C PHE A 432 -10.22 8.36 16.67
N ASN A 433 -9.98 7.76 17.83
CA ASN A 433 -8.87 8.05 18.72
C ASN A 433 -8.45 6.78 19.49
N SER A 434 -7.51 6.93 20.44
CA SER A 434 -6.95 5.82 21.23
C SER A 434 -8.00 4.94 21.95
N SER A 435 -9.20 5.45 22.24
CA SER A 435 -10.26 4.70 22.94
C SER A 435 -11.19 3.90 22.03
N ASN A 436 -11.27 4.23 20.73
CA ASN A 436 -12.31 3.69 19.85
C ASN A 436 -11.84 3.28 18.43
N TYR A 437 -10.56 3.44 18.09
CA TYR A 437 -10.05 3.15 16.73
C TYR A 437 -10.26 1.68 16.29
N ASP A 438 -10.33 0.75 17.25
CA ASP A 438 -10.54 -0.68 17.04
C ASP A 438 -12.02 -1.10 17.22
N LYS A 439 -12.92 -0.16 17.51
CA LYS A 439 -14.34 -0.41 17.78
C LYS A 439 -15.22 -0.21 16.56
N SER A 440 -16.42 -0.77 16.63
CA SER A 440 -17.48 -0.57 15.64
C SER A 440 -18.60 0.28 16.22
N PHE A 441 -19.05 1.25 15.43
CA PHE A 441 -20.25 2.05 15.63
C PHE A 441 -21.42 1.35 14.94
N SER A 442 -22.64 1.71 15.35
CA SER A 442 -23.87 1.18 14.76
C SER A 442 -24.56 2.25 13.92
N LEU A 443 -24.58 2.09 12.60
CA LEU A 443 -25.38 2.90 11.68
C LEU A 443 -26.78 2.30 11.57
N ILE A 444 -27.76 3.03 12.09
CA ILE A 444 -29.14 2.60 12.23
C ILE A 444 -30.00 3.36 11.22
N LEU A 445 -30.77 2.63 10.43
CA LEU A 445 -31.81 3.18 9.56
C LEU A 445 -33.17 3.05 10.25
N TYR A 446 -33.90 4.17 10.36
CA TYR A 446 -35.26 4.21 10.89
C TYR A 446 -36.29 4.54 9.81
N GLY A 447 -37.50 3.99 9.95
CA GLY A 447 -38.70 4.43 9.25
C GLY A 447 -39.79 4.79 10.26
N GLU A 448 -40.25 6.05 10.26
CA GLU A 448 -41.28 6.55 11.20
C GLU A 448 -41.03 6.19 12.68
N ASN A 449 -39.76 6.22 13.10
CA ASN A 449 -39.24 5.87 14.44
C ASN A 449 -39.03 4.38 14.73
N SER A 450 -39.33 3.49 13.79
CA SER A 450 -39.03 2.06 13.93
C SER A 450 -37.64 1.76 13.38
N GLU A 451 -36.81 1.08 14.17
CA GLU A 451 -35.50 0.60 13.75
C GLU A 451 -35.67 -0.48 12.67
N LEU A 452 -35.13 -0.24 11.48
CA LEU A 452 -35.26 -1.16 10.34
C LEU A 452 -33.99 -1.99 10.17
N THR A 453 -32.82 -1.35 10.16
CA THR A 453 -31.54 -2.03 9.91
C THR A 453 -30.43 -1.42 10.75
N VAL A 454 -29.52 -2.26 11.23
CA VAL A 454 -28.29 -1.87 11.92
C VAL A 454 -27.10 -2.37 11.11
N THR A 455 -26.25 -1.45 10.66
CA THR A 455 -25.04 -1.74 9.90
C THR A 455 -23.82 -1.37 10.75
N PRO A 456 -22.89 -2.30 11.04
CA PRO A 456 -21.67 -1.97 11.74
C PRO A 456 -20.76 -1.10 10.84
N ILE A 457 -20.26 0.00 11.38
CA ILE A 457 -19.30 0.88 10.71
C ILE A 457 -18.07 1.10 11.61
N SER A 458 -16.88 1.06 11.05
CA SER A 458 -15.61 1.22 11.76
C SER A 458 -14.65 2.07 10.92
N LEU A 459 -13.49 2.39 11.50
CA LEU A 459 -12.45 3.20 10.85
C LEU A 459 -12.02 2.68 9.47
N LEU A 460 -12.18 1.39 9.18
CA LEU A 460 -11.83 0.77 7.90
C LEU A 460 -13.04 0.33 7.07
N THR A 461 -14.27 0.67 7.45
CA THR A 461 -15.47 0.37 6.64
C THR A 461 -15.36 1.03 5.26
N SER A 462 -15.55 0.25 4.19
CA SER A 462 -15.54 0.78 2.82
C SER A 462 -16.64 1.81 2.58
N THR A 463 -16.36 2.78 1.71
CA THR A 463 -17.28 3.86 1.31
C THR A 463 -17.40 3.94 -0.22
N PRO A 464 -18.56 4.32 -0.76
CA PRO A 464 -19.78 4.71 -0.03
C PRO A 464 -20.50 3.51 0.60
N ILE A 465 -21.15 3.73 1.74
CA ILE A 465 -22.01 2.73 2.37
C ILE A 465 -23.33 2.67 1.60
N SER A 466 -23.68 1.50 1.09
CA SER A 466 -24.97 1.28 0.42
C SER A 466 -26.02 0.87 1.45
N LEU A 467 -26.97 1.76 1.74
CA LEU A 467 -28.17 1.44 2.52
C LEU A 467 -29.37 1.31 1.60
N LYS A 468 -30.25 0.35 1.87
CA LYS A 468 -31.47 0.14 1.07
C LYS A 468 -32.69 0.44 1.95
N VAL A 469 -33.46 1.45 1.55
CA VAL A 469 -34.57 2.01 2.33
C VAL A 469 -35.87 1.29 2.02
N GLY A 470 -36.60 0.88 3.06
CA GLY A 470 -37.79 0.06 2.85
C GLY A 470 -37.47 -1.39 2.45
N ASP A 471 -36.30 -1.90 2.79
CA ASP A 471 -36.02 -3.35 2.72
C ASP A 471 -36.76 -4.15 3.76
N LYS A 472 -37.01 -3.52 4.90
CA LYS A 472 -37.71 -4.10 6.02
C LYS A 472 -38.92 -3.25 6.35
N LEU A 473 -40.00 -3.95 6.68
CA LEU A 473 -41.19 -3.35 7.25
C LEU A 473 -41.24 -3.67 8.74
N ASP A 474 -41.70 -2.70 9.52
CA ASP A 474 -41.99 -2.84 10.93
C ASP A 474 -43.17 -3.79 11.09
N VAL A 475 -42.93 -4.88 11.79
CA VAL A 475 -43.90 -5.93 12.09
C VAL A 475 -45.14 -5.37 12.78
N SER A 476 -45.00 -4.30 13.56
CA SER A 476 -46.14 -3.62 14.19
C SER A 476 -47.14 -3.09 13.16
N LYS A 477 -46.66 -2.58 12.01
CA LYS A 477 -47.51 -2.14 10.90
C LYS A 477 -48.25 -3.31 10.26
N ILE A 478 -47.59 -4.46 10.09
CA ILE A 478 -48.24 -5.68 9.60
C ILE A 478 -49.38 -6.07 10.53
N ARG A 479 -49.12 -6.15 11.84
CA ARG A 479 -50.11 -6.52 12.87
C ARG A 479 -51.27 -5.51 12.99
N ALA A 480 -51.07 -4.27 12.55
CA ALA A 480 -52.12 -3.25 12.47
C ALA A 480 -52.90 -3.26 11.14
N SER A 481 -52.38 -3.94 10.12
CA SER A 481 -52.96 -3.97 8.77
C SER A 481 -54.25 -4.79 8.72
N PRO A 482 -55.21 -4.43 7.85
CA PRO A 482 -56.39 -5.25 7.65
C PRO A 482 -56.06 -6.59 6.98
N VAL A 483 -56.81 -7.61 7.38
CA VAL A 483 -56.81 -8.93 6.72
C VAL A 483 -58.04 -9.07 5.85
N ILE A 484 -57.86 -9.54 4.62
CA ILE A 484 -58.95 -9.95 3.74
C ILE A 484 -58.91 -11.47 3.60
N TYR A 485 -60.00 -12.12 4.00
CA TYR A 485 -60.13 -13.58 4.00
C TYR A 485 -61.25 -14.04 3.06
N GLY A 486 -61.16 -15.29 2.58
CA GLY A 486 -62.21 -15.94 1.81
C GLY A 486 -63.47 -16.22 2.61
N GLU A 487 -64.61 -15.60 2.26
CA GLU A 487 -65.85 -15.77 3.02
C GLU A 487 -66.56 -17.11 2.76
N GLY A 488 -66.88 -17.82 3.86
CA GLY A 488 -67.49 -19.16 3.82
C GLY A 488 -66.47 -20.30 3.79
N ARG A 489 -65.19 -20.01 4.09
CA ARG A 489 -64.09 -20.97 4.18
C ARG A 489 -63.44 -20.93 5.57
N VAL A 490 -62.62 -21.94 5.85
CA VAL A 490 -61.83 -22.04 7.11
C VAL A 490 -60.80 -20.93 7.25
N ASP A 491 -60.49 -20.20 6.17
CA ASP A 491 -59.57 -19.06 6.17
C ASP A 491 -60.00 -17.96 7.13
N LYS A 492 -61.32 -17.77 7.33
CA LYS A 492 -61.88 -16.85 8.34
C LYS A 492 -61.44 -17.23 9.75
N GLU A 493 -61.47 -18.52 10.07
CA GLU A 493 -61.11 -19.03 11.40
C GLU A 493 -59.61 -18.84 11.66
N TYR A 494 -58.77 -19.08 10.64
CA TYR A 494 -57.33 -18.84 10.74
C TYR A 494 -57.02 -17.35 10.90
N ALA A 495 -57.65 -16.49 10.10
CA ALA A 495 -57.53 -15.04 10.20
C ALA A 495 -57.94 -14.50 11.58
N TRP A 496 -59.03 -15.05 12.14
CA TRP A 496 -59.59 -14.65 13.44
C TRP A 496 -58.61 -14.83 14.59
N THR A 497 -57.74 -15.83 14.50
CA THR A 497 -56.72 -16.09 15.53
C THR A 497 -55.57 -15.08 15.53
N PHE A 498 -55.52 -14.15 14.57
CA PHE A 498 -54.32 -13.34 14.36
C PHE A 498 -54.53 -11.82 14.22
N TRP A 499 -55.67 -11.29 13.72
CA TRP A 499 -55.86 -9.84 13.49
C TRP A 499 -57.14 -9.23 14.06
N ARG A 500 -57.09 -7.91 14.38
CA ARG A 500 -58.22 -7.13 14.91
C ARG A 500 -59.11 -6.45 13.85
N ARG A 501 -58.62 -6.29 12.62
CA ARG A 501 -59.36 -5.65 11.50
C ARG A 501 -59.44 -6.64 10.34
N MET A 502 -60.64 -7.14 10.06
CA MET A 502 -60.85 -8.19 9.05
C MET A 502 -62.01 -7.82 8.12
N CYS A 503 -61.84 -8.06 6.83
CA CYS A 503 -62.89 -7.95 5.83
C CYS A 503 -63.05 -9.27 5.06
N SER A 504 -64.27 -9.53 4.61
CA SER A 504 -64.56 -10.59 3.64
C SER A 504 -64.04 -10.16 2.27
N ASP A 505 -63.52 -11.10 1.48
CA ASP A 505 -63.16 -10.91 0.07
C ASP A 505 -64.38 -10.54 -0.83
N LYS A 506 -65.61 -10.82 -0.38
CA LYS A 506 -66.85 -10.41 -1.07
C LYS A 506 -67.22 -8.96 -0.81
N VAL A 507 -66.84 -8.41 0.34
CA VAL A 507 -67.07 -7.01 0.71
C VAL A 507 -65.78 -6.44 1.32
N PRO A 508 -64.71 -6.29 0.52
CA PRO A 508 -63.40 -5.86 1.02
C PRO A 508 -63.43 -4.41 1.52
N GLY A 509 -64.29 -3.57 0.94
CA GLY A 509 -64.64 -2.23 1.43
C GLY A 509 -63.44 -1.39 1.87
N HIS A 510 -63.48 -0.89 3.10
CA HIS A 510 -62.43 -0.04 3.68
C HIS A 510 -61.08 -0.76 3.90
N CYS A 511 -61.03 -2.10 3.90
CA CYS A 511 -59.77 -2.82 4.09
C CYS A 511 -58.79 -2.60 2.93
N THR A 512 -59.28 -2.49 1.70
CA THR A 512 -58.45 -2.23 0.52
C THR A 512 -57.93 -0.79 0.45
N GLU A 513 -58.39 0.13 1.29
CA GLU A 513 -57.90 1.52 1.33
C GLU A 513 -56.58 1.66 2.11
N SER A 514 -56.16 0.61 2.84
CA SER A 514 -54.93 0.62 3.63
C SER A 514 -53.67 0.51 2.75
N GLU A 515 -52.58 1.10 3.21
CA GLU A 515 -51.26 1.06 2.54
C GLU A 515 -50.67 -0.36 2.51
N ILE A 516 -50.99 -1.18 3.52
CA ILE A 516 -50.60 -2.59 3.63
C ILE A 516 -51.87 -3.42 3.85
N VAL A 517 -51.98 -4.54 3.13
CA VAL A 517 -53.13 -5.46 3.19
C VAL A 517 -52.63 -6.90 3.24
N VAL A 518 -53.19 -7.71 4.15
CA VAL A 518 -52.86 -9.14 4.23
C VAL A 518 -53.98 -9.96 3.61
N LEU A 519 -53.65 -10.80 2.62
CA LEU A 519 -54.57 -11.72 1.97
C LEU A 519 -54.38 -13.11 2.56
N ILE A 520 -55.45 -13.70 3.10
CA ILE A 520 -55.43 -15.08 3.60
C ILE A 520 -56.33 -15.94 2.72
N GLY A 521 -55.75 -17.03 2.20
CA GLY A 521 -56.40 -17.99 1.32
C GLY A 521 -55.92 -17.87 -0.13
N GLY A 522 -55.76 -19.02 -0.80
CA GLY A 522 -55.37 -19.11 -2.20
C GLY A 522 -56.46 -18.64 -3.18
N PRO A 523 -56.18 -18.58 -4.49
CA PRO A 523 -57.06 -18.00 -5.51
C PRO A 523 -58.42 -18.73 -5.69
N VAL A 524 -58.53 -19.97 -5.19
CA VAL A 524 -59.81 -20.71 -5.15
C VAL A 524 -60.70 -20.24 -4.01
N ALA A 525 -60.10 -19.77 -2.91
CA ALA A 525 -60.77 -19.46 -1.66
C ALA A 525 -60.98 -17.95 -1.44
N ASN A 526 -60.07 -17.12 -1.95
CA ASN A 526 -60.09 -15.66 -1.80
C ASN A 526 -60.08 -15.00 -3.18
N LYS A 527 -61.14 -14.25 -3.49
CA LYS A 527 -61.33 -13.58 -4.79
C LYS A 527 -60.25 -12.54 -5.09
N LEU A 528 -59.79 -11.80 -4.07
CA LEU A 528 -58.72 -10.81 -4.27
C LEU A 528 -57.37 -11.48 -4.50
N THR A 529 -57.10 -12.60 -3.82
CA THR A 529 -55.92 -13.41 -4.14
C THR A 529 -55.95 -13.84 -5.60
N LYS A 530 -57.11 -14.27 -6.11
CA LYS A 530 -57.26 -14.64 -7.52
C LYS A 530 -57.02 -13.48 -8.48
N GLU A 531 -57.52 -12.30 -8.13
CA GLU A 531 -57.36 -11.09 -8.93
C GLU A 531 -55.90 -10.63 -9.01
N TYR A 532 -55.16 -10.78 -7.92
CA TYR A 532 -53.78 -10.31 -7.80
C TYR A 532 -52.70 -11.38 -7.96
N MET A 533 -53.08 -12.63 -8.25
CA MET A 533 -52.15 -13.76 -8.22
C MET A 533 -50.94 -13.55 -9.14
N ASP A 534 -51.17 -12.98 -10.33
CA ASP A 534 -50.13 -12.72 -11.34
C ASP A 534 -49.05 -11.72 -10.87
N SER A 535 -49.34 -10.93 -9.82
CA SER A 535 -48.41 -9.97 -9.23
C SER A 535 -47.48 -10.60 -8.19
N PHE A 536 -47.78 -11.81 -7.73
CA PHE A 536 -46.98 -12.51 -6.73
C PHE A 536 -45.99 -13.48 -7.39
N PRO A 537 -44.79 -13.67 -6.78
CA PRO A 537 -43.78 -14.58 -7.33
C PRO A 537 -44.22 -16.05 -7.48
N VAL A 538 -45.13 -16.54 -6.63
CA VAL A 538 -45.54 -17.96 -6.59
C VAL A 538 -47.01 -18.09 -6.95
N GLU A 539 -47.31 -18.76 -8.06
CA GLU A 539 -48.69 -19.07 -8.43
C GLU A 539 -49.23 -20.22 -7.57
N VAL A 540 -50.05 -19.90 -6.56
CA VAL A 540 -50.62 -20.91 -5.66
C VAL A 540 -51.84 -21.59 -6.29
N THR A 541 -51.81 -22.92 -6.38
CA THR A 541 -52.89 -23.75 -6.91
C THR A 541 -53.27 -24.84 -5.91
N ASN A 542 -54.29 -25.66 -6.20
CA ASN A 542 -54.64 -26.79 -5.32
C ASN A 542 -53.56 -27.90 -5.35
N GLU A 543 -52.64 -27.84 -6.31
CA GLU A 543 -51.59 -28.82 -6.55
C GLU A 543 -50.21 -28.33 -6.10
N TYR A 544 -49.94 -27.02 -6.17
CA TYR A 544 -48.66 -26.39 -5.86
C TYR A 544 -48.83 -25.23 -4.86
N PRO A 545 -48.03 -25.11 -3.77
CA PRO A 545 -46.76 -25.80 -3.47
C PRO A 545 -46.85 -27.26 -3.00
N GLY A 546 -48.05 -27.82 -2.83
CA GLY A 546 -48.27 -29.23 -2.52
C GLY A 546 -49.13 -29.45 -1.28
N LYS A 547 -49.58 -30.69 -1.09
CA LYS A 547 -50.42 -31.07 0.05
C LYS A 547 -49.75 -30.71 1.39
N GLY A 548 -50.50 -30.05 2.26
CA GLY A 548 -50.02 -29.55 3.56
C GLY A 548 -49.10 -28.34 3.48
N LYS A 549 -48.76 -27.87 2.28
CA LYS A 549 -47.78 -26.80 2.06
C LYS A 549 -48.45 -25.49 1.67
N GLY A 550 -47.79 -24.40 2.06
CA GLY A 550 -48.20 -23.05 1.68
C GLY A 550 -47.01 -22.14 1.43
N VAL A 551 -47.31 -20.88 1.17
CA VAL A 551 -46.36 -19.81 0.91
C VAL A 551 -46.78 -18.53 1.65
N ILE A 552 -45.78 -17.78 2.10
CA ILE A 552 -45.90 -16.40 2.53
C ILE A 552 -45.05 -15.55 1.58
N GLU A 553 -45.65 -14.57 0.93
CA GLU A 553 -44.97 -13.72 -0.05
C GLU A 553 -45.57 -12.31 -0.06
N ALA A 554 -44.86 -11.35 -0.66
CA ALA A 554 -45.28 -9.96 -0.72
C ALA A 554 -45.14 -9.40 -2.14
N ALA A 555 -46.04 -8.49 -2.50
CA ALA A 555 -46.03 -7.77 -3.77
C ALA A 555 -46.49 -6.32 -3.58
N VAL A 556 -46.05 -5.43 -4.47
CA VAL A 556 -46.53 -4.04 -4.54
C VAL A 556 -47.51 -3.92 -5.71
N ILE A 557 -48.76 -3.56 -5.42
CA ILE A 557 -49.85 -3.46 -6.38
C ILE A 557 -50.54 -2.12 -6.18
N ASP A 558 -50.59 -1.30 -7.23
CA ASP A 558 -51.16 0.06 -7.22
C ASP A 558 -50.64 0.94 -6.06
N GLY A 559 -49.34 0.84 -5.78
CA GLY A 559 -48.68 1.59 -4.71
C GLY A 559 -48.96 1.11 -3.29
N LYS A 560 -49.63 -0.04 -3.12
CA LYS A 560 -49.91 -0.70 -1.84
C LYS A 560 -49.15 -2.00 -1.72
N ILE A 561 -48.86 -2.39 -0.48
CA ILE A 561 -48.17 -3.64 -0.18
C ILE A 561 -49.22 -4.70 0.14
N TYR A 562 -49.21 -5.78 -0.62
CA TYR A 562 -50.02 -6.96 -0.35
C TYR A 562 -49.13 -8.08 0.17
N ILE A 563 -49.51 -8.67 1.31
CA ILE A 563 -48.86 -9.86 1.88
C ILE A 563 -49.82 -11.03 1.67
N LEU A 564 -49.41 -12.02 0.89
CA LEU A 564 -50.20 -13.21 0.63
C LEU A 564 -49.78 -14.34 1.57
N VAL A 565 -50.79 -14.98 2.17
CA VAL A 565 -50.66 -16.25 2.89
C VAL A 565 -51.63 -17.25 2.29
N ALA A 566 -51.11 -18.20 1.52
CA ALA A 566 -51.93 -19.17 0.82
C ALA A 566 -51.25 -20.54 0.77
N GLY A 567 -52.05 -21.61 0.77
CA GLY A 567 -51.55 -22.96 0.52
C GLY A 567 -52.42 -23.72 -0.45
N SER A 568 -51.90 -24.85 -0.92
CA SER A 568 -52.63 -25.75 -1.81
C SER A 568 -53.84 -26.40 -1.17
N ASP A 569 -53.82 -26.47 0.16
CA ASP A 569 -54.96 -26.86 0.96
C ASP A 569 -55.05 -26.02 2.24
N ARG A 570 -56.11 -26.26 3.01
CA ARG A 570 -56.36 -25.57 4.29
C ARG A 570 -55.22 -25.72 5.30
N TRP A 571 -54.46 -26.82 5.26
CA TRP A 571 -53.37 -27.06 6.20
C TRP A 571 -52.15 -26.24 5.82
N GLY A 572 -51.88 -26.10 4.52
CA GLY A 572 -50.88 -25.19 3.99
C GLY A 572 -51.14 -23.73 4.36
N THR A 573 -52.37 -23.24 4.16
CA THR A 573 -52.75 -21.88 4.59
C THR A 573 -52.61 -21.71 6.11
N LYS A 574 -53.04 -22.72 6.89
CA LYS A 574 -52.88 -22.70 8.34
C LYS A 574 -51.42 -22.63 8.77
N ALA A 575 -50.53 -23.40 8.14
CA ALA A 575 -49.08 -23.32 8.38
C ALA A 575 -48.55 -21.92 8.14
N GLY A 576 -48.96 -21.29 7.03
CA GLY A 576 -48.54 -19.92 6.70
C GLY A 576 -48.98 -18.90 7.74
N VAL A 577 -50.23 -18.98 8.21
CA VAL A 577 -50.73 -18.09 9.26
C VAL A 577 -49.97 -18.27 10.58
N GLU A 578 -49.67 -19.52 10.97
CA GLU A 578 -48.91 -19.79 12.20
C GLU A 578 -47.43 -19.41 12.10
N ILE A 579 -46.81 -19.48 10.93
CA ILE A 579 -45.47 -18.94 10.73
C ILE A 579 -45.51 -17.41 10.75
N LEU A 580 -46.43 -16.77 10.02
CA LEU A 580 -46.53 -15.30 9.96
C LEU A 580 -46.75 -14.66 11.34
N LYS A 581 -47.44 -15.37 12.26
CA LYS A 581 -47.54 -15.00 13.69
C LYS A 581 -46.21 -14.70 14.36
N ASN A 582 -45.22 -15.51 14.02
CA ASN A 582 -43.93 -15.53 14.66
C ASN A 582 -42.84 -14.89 13.79
N LEU A 583 -43.17 -14.48 12.55
CA LEU A 583 -42.26 -13.74 11.70
C LEU A 583 -42.06 -12.33 12.23
N ASP A 584 -40.79 -11.95 12.34
CA ASP A 584 -40.32 -10.61 12.69
C ASP A 584 -39.86 -9.81 11.46
N TYR A 585 -40.13 -10.30 10.24
CA TYR A 585 -39.85 -9.63 8.98
C TYR A 585 -40.86 -10.03 7.88
N ILE A 586 -40.89 -9.24 6.80
CA ILE A 586 -41.57 -9.63 5.55
C ILE A 586 -40.56 -10.25 4.59
N PRO A 587 -40.89 -11.38 3.97
CA PRO A 587 -40.06 -11.92 2.90
C PRO A 587 -39.95 -11.02 1.67
N GLU A 588 -38.72 -10.69 1.25
CA GLU A 588 -38.46 -10.24 -0.12
C GLU A 588 -38.55 -11.40 -1.13
N LYS A 589 -38.40 -12.64 -0.64
CA LYS A 589 -38.51 -13.88 -1.41
C LYS A 589 -39.52 -14.81 -0.74
N PRO A 590 -40.35 -15.52 -1.51
CA PRO A 590 -41.38 -16.41 -0.97
C PRO A 590 -40.85 -17.37 0.11
N ILE A 591 -41.57 -17.47 1.23
CA ILE A 591 -41.29 -18.43 2.30
C ILE A 591 -42.26 -19.59 2.12
N PHE A 592 -41.72 -20.76 1.76
CA PHE A 592 -42.50 -21.98 1.72
C PHE A 592 -42.63 -22.57 3.13
N VAL A 593 -43.83 -23.06 3.43
CA VAL A 593 -44.18 -23.61 4.74
C VAL A 593 -44.86 -24.96 4.60
N ASP A 594 -44.76 -25.78 5.64
CA ASP A 594 -45.37 -27.11 5.73
C ASP A 594 -46.14 -27.26 7.04
N TRP A 595 -47.27 -27.97 6.99
CA TRP A 595 -48.04 -28.42 8.14
C TRP A 595 -47.68 -29.87 8.47
N ASN A 596 -46.73 -30.06 9.40
CA ASN A 596 -46.25 -31.38 9.78
C ASN A 596 -46.75 -31.79 11.17
N ASP A 597 -47.73 -32.71 11.20
CA ASP A 597 -48.27 -33.34 12.42
C ASP A 597 -48.63 -32.34 13.54
N GLY A 598 -49.28 -31.24 13.15
CA GLY A 598 -49.76 -30.21 14.09
C GLY A 598 -48.78 -29.07 14.36
N ASN A 599 -47.56 -29.12 13.80
CA ASN A 599 -46.55 -28.07 13.94
C ASN A 599 -46.23 -27.42 12.58
N PRO A 600 -46.31 -26.09 12.45
CA PRO A 600 -45.90 -25.37 11.25
C PRO A 600 -44.36 -25.35 11.14
N ARG A 601 -43.82 -25.50 9.92
CA ARG A 601 -42.37 -25.42 9.66
C ARG A 601 -42.08 -24.62 8.39
N ILE A 602 -40.97 -23.87 8.38
CA ILE A 602 -40.41 -23.27 7.17
C ILE A 602 -39.64 -24.36 6.39
N ILE A 603 -39.83 -24.43 5.08
CA ILE A 603 -39.13 -25.36 4.18
C ILE A 603 -38.00 -24.58 3.47
N PRO A 604 -36.72 -24.96 3.65
CA PRO A 604 -35.62 -24.33 2.93
C PRO A 604 -35.65 -24.70 1.44
N GLY A 605 -35.67 -23.71 0.54
CA GLY A 605 -35.42 -23.88 -0.89
C GLY A 605 -36.61 -24.34 -1.74
N GLY A 606 -37.77 -23.71 -1.60
CA GLY A 606 -38.83 -23.83 -2.61
C GLY A 606 -38.58 -22.97 -3.84
#